data_AF-A0A4V6PB37-F1
#
_entry.id   AF-A0A4V6PB37-F1
#
_cell.length_a   1.000
_cell.length_b   1.000
_cell.length_c   1.000
_cell.angle_alpha   90.00
_cell.angle_beta   90.00
_cell.angle_gamma   90.00
#
_symmetry.space_group_name_H-M   'P 1'
#
loop_
_entity.id
_entity.type
_entity.pdbx_description
1 polymer ?
#
loop_
_entity_poly.entity_id
_entity_poly.type
_entity_poly.pdbx_seq_one_letter_code
_entity_poly.pdbx_strand_id
1 'polypeptide(L)'
;MEWLMTMTCWAPFGPCPHPAAPDTPAPSPGELDLRLIRVAYEVAVTVSPCVRCGAALDGPRLSMRRAGWSHDWQVAVVVRCRGWRRHRHTAVATEAAGELRLGALQARTAGGES
;
A
#
# COMPACT_ATOMS: atom_id res chain seq x y z
N MET A 1 5.57 33.52 34.24
CA MET A 1 6.73 32.70 34.61
C MET A 1 6.42 32.02 35.92
N GLU A 2 5.71 30.89 35.91
CA GLU A 2 5.62 30.02 37.08
C GLU A 2 5.62 28.58 36.57
N TRP A 3 6.74 27.93 36.84
CA TRP A 3 7.06 26.56 36.53
C TRP A 3 6.63 25.68 37.72
N LEU A 4 6.41 24.38 37.45
CA LEU A 4 6.39 23.25 38.40
C LEU A 4 5.12 23.05 39.25
N MET A 5 4.06 22.51 38.63
CA MET A 5 3.24 21.49 39.30
C MET A 5 3.78 20.10 38.93
N THR A 6 4.86 19.72 39.60
CA THR A 6 5.37 18.34 39.61
C THR A 6 4.39 17.50 40.44
N MET A 7 3.39 16.93 39.77
CA MET A 7 2.54 15.89 40.36
C MET A 7 3.35 14.60 40.43
N THR A 8 3.99 14.40 41.57
CA THR A 8 4.69 13.17 41.94
C THR A 8 3.64 12.09 42.23
N CYS A 9 3.28 11.28 41.23
CA CYS A 9 2.43 10.11 41.43
C CYS A 9 3.24 9.00 42.10
N TRP A 10 3.10 8.85 43.41
CA TRP A 10 3.48 7.63 44.14
C TRP A 10 2.40 6.56 43.96
N ALA A 11 2.64 5.57 43.09
CA ALA A 11 1.91 4.30 43.11
C ALA A 11 2.86 3.17 42.69
N PRO A 12 3.00 2.08 43.47
CA PRO A 12 4.08 1.12 43.27
C PRO A 12 3.81 0.05 42.18
N PHE A 13 2.58 -0.17 41.72
CA PHE A 13 2.31 -1.23 40.73
C PHE A 13 1.12 -0.90 39.82
N GLY A 14 1.40 -0.32 38.66
CA GLY A 14 0.46 -0.21 37.55
C GLY A 14 1.12 0.54 36.40
N PRO A 15 1.10 0.04 35.16
CA PRO A 15 1.52 0.84 34.03
C PRO A 15 0.62 2.07 34.01
N CYS A 16 1.20 3.26 34.19
CA CYS A 16 0.49 4.50 33.94
C CYS A 16 -0.14 4.39 32.55
N PRO A 17 -1.46 4.63 32.38
CA PRO A 17 -2.02 4.79 31.06
C PRO A 17 -1.31 6.00 30.45
N HIS A 18 -0.28 5.73 29.66
CA HIS A 18 0.36 6.75 28.86
C HIS A 18 -0.77 7.36 28.03
N PRO A 19 -0.90 8.71 27.98
CA PRO A 19 -1.84 9.30 27.05
C PRO A 19 -1.51 8.72 25.68
N ALA A 20 -2.50 8.02 25.09
CA ALA A 20 -2.37 7.50 23.75
C ALA A 20 -1.92 8.67 22.87
N ALA A 21 -0.76 8.51 22.23
CA ALA A 21 -0.28 9.53 21.30
C ALA A 21 -1.42 9.84 20.33
N PRO A 22 -1.69 11.12 20.01
CA PRO A 22 -2.74 11.46 19.08
C PRO A 22 -2.54 10.66 17.79
N ASP A 23 -3.60 9.98 17.34
CA ASP A 23 -3.64 9.18 16.11
C ASP A 23 -3.17 10.06 14.95
N THR A 24 -1.86 10.02 14.67
CA THR A 24 -1.31 10.74 13.54
C THR A 24 -1.85 10.03 12.31
N PRO A 25 -2.57 10.73 11.41
CA PRO A 25 -3.13 10.10 10.24
C PRO A 25 -1.98 9.43 9.46
N ALA A 26 -2.12 8.13 9.21
CA ALA A 26 -1.16 7.40 8.41
C ALA A 26 -0.97 8.14 7.08
N PRO A 27 0.27 8.33 6.61
CA PRO A 27 0.53 9.04 5.37
C PRO A 27 -0.20 8.34 4.22
N SER A 28 -0.79 9.14 3.33
CA SER A 28 -1.50 8.66 2.14
C SER A 28 -0.75 9.10 0.89
N PRO A 29 -0.80 8.32 -0.20
CA PRO A 29 -0.17 8.71 -1.46
C PRO A 29 -0.75 10.03 -1.95
N GLY A 30 0.12 10.92 -2.43
CA GLY A 30 -0.30 12.14 -3.08
C GLY A 30 -0.95 11.87 -4.45
N GLU A 31 -1.61 12.88 -5.00
CA GLU A 31 -2.18 12.78 -6.35
C GLU A 31 -1.09 12.50 -7.41
N LEU A 32 0.09 13.10 -7.24
CA LEU A 32 1.23 12.86 -8.11
C LEU A 32 1.69 11.40 -8.05
N ASP A 33 1.78 10.80 -6.86
CA ASP A 33 2.16 9.40 -6.68
C ASP A 33 1.16 8.47 -7.37
N LEU A 34 -0.14 8.71 -7.16
CA LEU A 34 -1.20 7.93 -7.81
C LEU A 34 -1.14 8.05 -9.33
N ARG A 35 -0.85 9.25 -9.86
CA ARG A 35 -0.68 9.46 -11.31
C ARG A 35 0.56 8.74 -11.83
N LEU A 36 1.70 8.83 -11.15
CA LEU A 36 2.94 8.15 -11.52
C LEU A 36 2.77 6.63 -11.53
N ILE A 37 2.18 6.07 -10.48
CA ILE A 37 1.84 4.64 -10.40
C ILE A 37 0.96 4.26 -11.58
N ARG A 38 -0.12 5.03 -11.84
CA ARG A 38 -1.04 4.73 -12.93
C ARG A 38 -0.33 4.68 -14.28
N VAL A 39 0.43 5.71 -14.62
CA VAL A 39 1.15 5.80 -15.91
C VAL A 39 2.16 4.66 -16.05
N ALA A 40 2.94 4.38 -15.01
CA ALA A 40 3.94 3.31 -15.04
C ALA A 40 3.29 1.95 -15.34
N TYR A 41 2.18 1.62 -14.68
CA TYR A 41 1.48 0.37 -14.94
C TYR A 41 0.69 0.38 -16.25
N GLU A 42 0.18 1.52 -16.73
CA GLU A 42 -0.43 1.64 -18.06
C GLU A 42 0.57 1.31 -19.17
N VAL A 43 1.82 1.77 -19.05
CA VAL A 43 2.91 1.39 -19.96
C VAL A 43 3.19 -0.12 -19.85
N ALA A 44 3.35 -0.64 -18.62
CA ALA A 44 3.64 -2.04 -18.38
C ALA A 44 2.59 -2.99 -18.97
N VAL A 45 1.30 -2.69 -18.82
CA VAL A 45 0.21 -3.53 -19.39
C VAL A 45 0.13 -3.45 -20.92
N THR A 46 0.55 -2.33 -21.50
CA THR A 46 0.55 -2.15 -22.97
C THR A 46 1.63 -3.02 -23.63
N VAL A 47 2.80 -3.14 -23.00
CA VAL A 47 3.93 -3.89 -23.56
C VAL A 47 3.99 -5.36 -23.13
N SER A 48 3.24 -5.74 -22.08
CA SER A 48 3.31 -7.08 -21.50
C SER A 48 2.06 -7.91 -21.80
N PRO A 49 2.19 -9.08 -22.44
CA PRO A 49 1.08 -10.03 -22.54
C PRO A 49 0.84 -10.73 -21.20
N CYS A 50 -0.35 -11.30 -21.04
CA CYS A 50 -0.67 -12.16 -19.92
C CYS A 50 0.23 -13.41 -19.91
N VAL A 51 1.08 -13.58 -18.89
CA VAL A 51 1.96 -14.75 -18.76
C VAL A 51 1.23 -16.10 -18.70
N ARG A 52 -0.08 -16.12 -18.41
CA ARG A 52 -0.87 -17.36 -18.36
C ARG A 52 -1.53 -17.75 -19.69
N CYS A 53 -1.86 -16.79 -20.56
CA CYS A 53 -2.61 -17.09 -21.80
C CYS A 53 -2.22 -16.25 -23.01
N GLY A 54 -1.16 -15.44 -22.93
CA GLY A 54 -0.68 -14.59 -24.03
C GLY A 54 -1.57 -13.39 -24.38
N ALA A 55 -2.83 -13.37 -23.95
CA ALA A 55 -3.76 -12.26 -24.24
C ALA A 55 -3.27 -10.93 -23.66
N ALA A 56 -3.59 -9.82 -24.35
CA ALA A 56 -3.30 -8.47 -23.89
C ALA A 56 -3.90 -8.20 -22.49
N LEU A 57 -3.23 -7.35 -21.73
CA LEU A 57 -3.69 -6.89 -20.43
C LEU A 57 -4.62 -5.67 -20.57
N ASP A 58 -5.66 -5.59 -19.73
CA ASP A 58 -6.52 -4.41 -19.60
C ASP A 58 -5.86 -3.33 -18.71
N GLY A 59 -6.40 -2.12 -18.74
CA GLY A 59 -5.88 -1.00 -17.94
C GLY A 59 -5.86 -1.28 -16.43
N PRO A 60 -4.89 -0.71 -15.69
CA PRO A 60 -4.74 -0.94 -14.27
C PRO A 60 -5.86 -0.29 -13.45
N ARG A 61 -6.32 -1.00 -12.43
CA ARG A 61 -7.17 -0.47 -11.36
C ARG A 61 -6.33 -0.30 -10.11
N LEU A 62 -6.34 0.89 -9.54
CA LEU A 62 -5.63 1.19 -8.30
C LEU A 62 -6.59 1.02 -7.12
N SER A 63 -6.10 0.40 -6.05
CA SER A 63 -6.81 0.33 -4.77
C SER A 63 -5.82 0.58 -3.64
N MET A 64 -6.14 1.53 -2.76
CA MET A 64 -5.33 1.77 -1.57
C MET A 64 -5.43 0.57 -0.62
N ARG A 65 -4.28 0.16 -0.08
CA ARG A 65 -4.20 -0.76 1.04
C ARG A 65 -3.49 -0.03 2.17
N ARG A 66 -4.09 -0.06 3.37
CA ARG A 66 -3.35 0.34 4.57
C ARG A 66 -2.21 -0.67 4.74
N ALA A 67 -0.97 -0.20 4.62
CA ALA A 67 0.13 -0.90 5.27
C ALA A 67 -0.19 -0.85 6.77
N GLY A 68 0.07 -1.93 7.51
CA GLY A 68 -0.36 -2.04 8.91
C GLY A 68 0.18 -0.93 9.81
N TRP A 69 1.26 -1.21 10.51
CA TRP A 69 1.80 -0.35 11.57
C TRP A 69 2.94 0.56 11.06
N SER A 70 3.20 0.56 9.75
CA SER A 70 4.27 1.33 9.13
C SER A 70 3.78 2.71 8.70
N HIS A 71 4.65 3.72 8.82
CA HIS A 71 4.48 5.05 8.25
C HIS A 71 4.57 5.07 6.70
N ASP A 72 4.35 3.94 6.05
CA ASP A 72 4.43 3.78 4.60
C ASP A 72 3.04 3.43 4.08
N TRP A 73 2.63 3.98 2.95
CA TRP A 73 1.40 3.54 2.28
C TRP A 73 1.68 2.46 1.23
N GLN A 74 0.64 1.69 0.91
CA GLN A 74 0.67 0.70 -0.17
C GLN A 74 -0.49 0.93 -1.14
N VAL A 75 -0.20 0.90 -2.43
CA VAL A 75 -1.19 0.92 -3.51
C VAL A 75 -1.16 -0.43 -4.19
N ALA A 76 -2.22 -1.20 -4.04
CA ALA A 76 -2.41 -2.42 -4.81
C ALA A 76 -2.88 -2.05 -6.22
N VAL A 77 -2.15 -2.54 -7.21
CA VAL A 77 -2.49 -2.41 -8.62
C VAL A 77 -3.06 -3.74 -9.09
N VAL A 78 -4.26 -3.68 -9.66
CA VAL A 78 -4.97 -4.86 -10.14
C VAL A 78 -5.22 -4.71 -11.63
N VAL A 79 -4.76 -5.70 -12.38
CA VAL A 79 -4.93 -5.80 -13.83
C VAL A 79 -5.63 -7.12 -14.15
N ARG A 80 -6.39 -7.16 -15.24
CA ARG A 80 -6.95 -8.42 -15.77
C ARG A 80 -6.56 -8.56 -17.23
N CYS A 81 -6.42 -9.79 -17.73
CA CYS A 81 -6.23 -9.99 -19.17
C CYS A 81 -7.55 -9.93 -19.95
N ARG A 82 -7.45 -9.71 -21.26
CA ARG A 82 -8.54 -9.76 -22.23
C ARG A 82 -8.92 -11.17 -22.70
N GLY A 83 -8.20 -12.19 -22.25
CA GLY A 83 -8.51 -13.58 -22.57
C GLY A 83 -9.79 -14.08 -21.87
N TRP A 84 -10.38 -15.15 -22.39
CA TRP A 84 -11.65 -15.73 -21.91
C TRP A 84 -11.69 -15.94 -20.38
N ARG A 85 -10.61 -16.49 -19.81
CA ARG A 85 -10.51 -16.78 -18.37
C ARG A 85 -10.23 -15.56 -17.49
N ARG A 86 -10.02 -14.37 -18.09
CA ARG A 86 -9.80 -13.08 -17.39
C ARG A 86 -8.81 -13.19 -16.21
N HIS A 87 -7.63 -13.74 -16.44
CA HIS A 87 -6.60 -13.92 -15.41
C HIS A 87 -6.28 -12.60 -14.70
N ARG A 88 -6.26 -12.62 -13.38
CA ARG A 88 -5.91 -11.46 -12.55
C ARG A 88 -4.41 -11.37 -12.35
N HIS A 89 -3.89 -10.18 -12.50
CA HIS A 89 -2.53 -9.81 -12.16
C HIS A 89 -2.56 -8.75 -11.06
N THR A 90 -1.58 -8.81 -10.17
CA THR A 90 -1.46 -7.87 -9.06
C THR A 90 -0.03 -7.40 -8.93
N ALA A 91 0.12 -6.14 -8.59
CA ALA A 91 1.38 -5.57 -8.13
C ALA A 91 1.10 -4.69 -6.91
N VAL A 92 2.14 -4.37 -6.17
CA VAL A 92 2.06 -3.44 -5.04
C VAL A 92 3.08 -2.35 -5.29
N ALA A 93 2.63 -1.10 -5.28
CA ALA A 93 3.50 0.05 -5.18
C ALA A 93 3.52 0.52 -3.73
N THR A 94 4.70 0.86 -3.22
CA THR A 94 4.89 1.30 -1.84
C THR A 94 5.74 2.55 -1.82
N GLU A 95 5.52 3.42 -0.85
CA GLU A 95 6.55 4.37 -0.44
C GLU A 95 7.48 3.67 0.55
N ALA A 96 8.77 3.91 0.46
CA ALA A 96 9.72 3.54 1.50
C ALA A 96 10.76 4.65 1.62
N ALA A 97 10.86 5.28 2.80
CA ALA A 97 11.82 6.35 3.07
C ALA A 97 11.79 7.52 2.05
N GLY A 98 10.58 7.90 1.58
CA GLY A 98 10.41 8.97 0.59
C GLY A 98 10.59 8.56 -0.87
N GLU A 99 10.88 7.27 -1.14
CA GLU A 99 11.04 6.76 -2.50
C GLU A 99 9.84 5.91 -2.94
N LEU A 100 9.37 6.16 -4.15
CA LEU A 100 8.33 5.36 -4.80
C LEU A 100 8.93 4.05 -5.33
N ARG A 101 8.51 2.92 -4.76
CA ARG A 101 8.91 1.58 -5.21
C ARG A 101 7.78 0.90 -5.96
N LEU A 102 8.06 0.48 -7.20
CA LEU A 102 7.10 -0.24 -8.05
C LEU A 102 7.36 -1.74 -8.02
N GLY A 103 6.39 -2.51 -7.52
CA GLY A 103 6.45 -3.97 -7.55
C GLY A 103 6.25 -4.57 -8.94
N ALA A 104 6.71 -5.80 -9.11
CA ALA A 104 6.48 -6.54 -10.36
C ALA A 104 5.00 -6.94 -10.51
N LEU A 105 4.50 -6.94 -11.75
CA LEU A 105 3.16 -7.41 -12.07
C LEU A 105 3.12 -8.95 -12.07
N GLN A 106 2.56 -9.53 -11.02
CA GLN A 106 2.50 -10.98 -10.85
C GLN A 106 1.14 -11.52 -11.25
N ALA A 107 1.10 -12.60 -12.03
CA ALA A 107 -0.15 -13.32 -12.26
C ALA A 107 -0.56 -14.00 -10.95
N ARG A 108 -1.80 -13.80 -10.52
CA ARG A 108 -2.35 -14.53 -9.38
C ARG A 108 -2.41 -16.01 -9.76
N THR A 109 -1.63 -16.82 -9.07
CA THR A 109 -1.72 -18.27 -9.13
C THR A 109 -3.09 -18.66 -8.56
N ALA A 110 -3.78 -19.59 -9.22
CA ALA A 110 -5.01 -20.14 -8.68
C ALA A 110 -4.57 -21.14 -7.59
N GLY A 111 -4.51 -20.70 -6.32
CA GLY A 111 -4.13 -21.56 -5.20
C GLY A 111 -3.32 -20.85 -4.13
N GLY A 112 -3.96 -19.97 -3.35
CA GLY A 112 -3.31 -19.25 -2.26
C GLY A 112 -4.33 -18.57 -1.36
N GLU A 113 -5.30 -19.36 -0.89
CA GLU A 113 -5.96 -19.12 0.39
C GLU A 113 -5.25 -20.03 1.38
N SER A 114 -4.60 -19.43 2.37
CA SER A 114 -4.17 -20.07 3.61
C SER A 114 -4.55 -19.11 4.72
#